data_AF-A0A5E8CLR6-F1
#
_entry.id   AF-A0A5E8CLR6-F1
#
_cell.length_a   1.000
_cell.length_b   1.000
_cell.length_c   1.000
_cell.angle_alpha   90.00
_cell.angle_beta   90.00
_cell.angle_gamma   90.00
#
_symmetry.space_group_name_H-M   'P 1'
#
loop_
_entity.id
_entity.type
_entity.pdbx_description
1 polymer ?
#
loop_
_entity_poly.entity_id
_entity_poly.type
_entity_poly.pdbx_seq_one_letter_code
_entity_poly.pdbx_strand_id
1 'polypeptide(L)'
;MSSDLKCNQLVSKETMNLVKETWAKVGTMLLVSHVLEVYMQNNGNGLMNKKWAQASLFTLLGFTVYDVVIRPMVRIQMENKDLEVAVNNAINVSTMLIVARGLESLMDGGQTKFDEQWIQSSLYTVLGFMAYDLVTKKFVPEVQEKYRIAVNTAVQFATMFLVSRLLVDKPLNDHAFLKSSAYVLVGFASYDLVIAKMIGEKDIRVY
;
A
#
# COMPACT_ATOMS: atom_id res chain seq x y z
N MET A 1 -32.25 16.43 12.58
CA MET A 1 -32.51 14.99 12.87
C MET A 1 -32.60 14.12 11.61
N SER A 2 -33.45 14.40 10.60
CA SER A 2 -33.48 13.60 9.35
C SER A 2 -32.27 13.83 8.43
N SER A 3 -31.69 15.03 8.43
CA SER A 3 -30.48 15.39 7.66
C SER A 3 -29.21 14.70 8.18
N ASP A 4 -29.04 14.64 9.50
CA ASP A 4 -27.82 14.16 10.15
C ASP A 4 -27.68 12.64 10.02
N LEU A 5 -28.80 11.92 10.09
CA LEU A 5 -28.88 10.49 9.84
C LEU A 5 -28.50 10.13 8.39
N LYS A 6 -28.95 10.92 7.41
CA LYS A 6 -28.58 10.71 5.99
C LYS A 6 -27.11 11.00 5.74
N CYS A 7 -26.56 12.06 6.35
CA CYS A 7 -25.14 12.40 6.25
C CYS A 7 -24.26 11.26 6.81
N ASN A 8 -24.57 10.76 8.01
CA ASN A 8 -23.83 9.67 8.63
C ASN A 8 -23.89 8.36 7.82
N GLN A 9 -25.04 8.05 7.20
CA GLN A 9 -25.18 6.88 6.33
C GLN A 9 -24.38 6.99 5.03
N LEU A 10 -24.27 8.18 4.44
CA LEU A 10 -23.47 8.40 3.24
C LEU A 10 -21.98 8.29 3.53
N VAL A 11 -21.50 8.91 4.61
CA VAL A 11 -20.10 8.80 5.06
C VAL A 11 -19.74 7.34 5.34
N SER A 12 -20.60 6.59 6.02
CA SER A 12 -20.37 5.17 6.31
C SER A 12 -20.28 4.31 5.04
N LYS A 13 -21.10 4.58 4.02
CA LYS A 13 -21.06 3.84 2.74
C LYS A 13 -19.78 4.14 1.95
N GLU A 14 -19.37 5.40 1.89
CA GLU A 14 -18.14 5.81 1.22
C GLU A 14 -16.92 5.15 1.88
N THR A 15 -16.80 5.25 3.21
CA THR A 15 -15.72 4.59 3.97
C THR A 15 -15.72 3.07 3.75
N MET A 16 -16.89 2.42 3.74
CA MET A 16 -16.98 0.98 3.51
C MET A 16 -16.52 0.58 2.10
N ASN A 17 -16.83 1.38 1.08
CA ASN A 17 -16.35 1.12 -0.28
C ASN A 17 -14.84 1.27 -0.36
N LEU A 18 -14.27 2.31 0.26
CA LEU A 18 -12.83 2.53 0.33
C LEU A 18 -12.11 1.35 0.99
N VAL A 19 -12.61 0.88 2.13
CA VAL A 19 -12.03 -0.29 2.80
C VAL A 19 -12.07 -1.52 1.90
N LYS A 20 -13.19 -1.76 1.18
CA LYS A 20 -13.30 -2.89 0.25
C LYS A 20 -12.30 -2.79 -0.90
N GLU A 21 -12.19 -1.62 -1.52
CA GLU A 21 -11.24 -1.34 -2.61
C GLU A 21 -9.81 -1.57 -2.12
N THR A 22 -9.44 -1.00 -0.97
CA THR A 22 -8.11 -1.15 -0.38
C THR A 22 -7.80 -2.61 -0.05
N TRP A 23 -8.76 -3.35 0.53
CA TRP A 23 -8.59 -4.77 0.83
C TRP A 23 -8.46 -5.63 -0.43
N ALA A 24 -9.26 -5.35 -1.45
CA ALA A 24 -9.18 -6.07 -2.71
C ALA A 24 -7.82 -5.82 -3.38
N LYS A 25 -7.37 -4.57 -3.42
CA LYS A 25 -6.07 -4.19 -4.02
C LYS A 25 -4.88 -4.74 -3.27
N VAL A 26 -4.75 -4.38 -2.00
CA VAL A 26 -3.60 -4.77 -1.16
C VAL A 26 -3.65 -6.27 -0.86
N GLY A 27 -4.83 -6.84 -0.62
CA GLY A 27 -4.99 -8.27 -0.39
C GLY A 27 -4.62 -9.11 -1.61
N THR A 28 -5.03 -8.71 -2.82
CA THR A 28 -4.60 -9.37 -4.06
C THR A 28 -3.09 -9.27 -4.23
N MET A 29 -2.51 -8.09 -4.01
CA MET A 29 -1.07 -7.89 -4.09
C MET A 29 -0.31 -8.81 -3.14
N LEU A 30 -0.72 -8.88 -1.86
CA LEU A 30 -0.10 -9.72 -0.85
C LEU A 30 -0.22 -11.20 -1.19
N LEU A 31 -1.40 -11.64 -1.64
CA LEU A 31 -1.65 -13.04 -1.99
C LEU A 31 -0.84 -13.46 -3.22
N VAL A 32 -0.88 -12.68 -4.30
CA VAL A 32 -0.15 -13.00 -5.53
C VAL A 32 1.36 -12.96 -5.30
N SER A 33 1.86 -11.94 -4.61
CA SER A 33 3.30 -11.85 -4.31
C SER A 33 3.78 -13.04 -3.47
N HIS A 34 3.00 -13.48 -2.49
CA HIS A 34 3.34 -14.65 -1.68
C HIS A 34 3.28 -15.96 -2.45
N VAL A 35 2.25 -16.16 -3.28
CA VAL A 35 2.14 -17.35 -4.15
C VAL A 35 3.34 -17.44 -5.08
N LEU A 36 3.73 -16.33 -5.70
CA LEU A 36 4.91 -16.28 -6.57
C LEU A 36 6.20 -16.57 -5.80
N GLU A 37 6.34 -16.03 -4.59
CA GLU A 37 7.49 -16.28 -3.73
C GLU A 37 7.62 -17.77 -3.38
N VAL A 38 6.55 -18.39 -2.89
CA VAL A 38 6.53 -19.82 -2.51
C VAL A 38 6.82 -20.71 -3.72
N TYR A 39 6.15 -20.44 -4.86
CA TYR A 39 6.32 -21.23 -6.08
C TYR A 39 7.77 -21.13 -6.61
N MET A 40 8.35 -19.93 -6.61
CA MET A 40 9.66 -19.67 -7.22
C MET A 40 10.85 -19.92 -6.29
N GLN A 41 10.63 -20.08 -5.00
CA GLN A 41 11.68 -20.51 -4.05
C GLN A 41 11.72 -22.03 -3.89
N ASN A 42 10.75 -22.77 -4.45
CA ASN A 42 10.60 -24.22 -4.29
C ASN A 42 10.64 -24.66 -2.80
N ASN A 43 10.29 -23.73 -1.90
CA ASN A 43 10.28 -23.94 -0.47
C ASN A 43 8.95 -24.62 -0.14
N GLY A 44 8.99 -25.90 0.23
CA GLY A 44 7.82 -26.67 0.69
C GLY A 44 7.18 -26.15 1.99
N ASN A 45 7.67 -25.03 2.52
CA ASN A 45 7.01 -24.27 3.57
C ASN A 45 5.70 -23.72 2.98
N GLY A 46 4.61 -24.43 3.27
CA GLY A 46 3.35 -24.29 2.55
C GLY A 46 2.79 -22.86 2.50
N LEU A 47 1.89 -22.66 1.54
CA LEU A 47 1.12 -21.43 1.27
C LEU A 47 0.47 -20.78 2.52
N MET A 48 0.34 -21.53 3.62
CA MET A 48 -0.19 -21.08 4.91
C MET A 48 0.93 -20.82 5.92
N ASN A 49 1.83 -19.90 5.60
CA ASN A 49 2.78 -19.39 6.58
C ASN A 49 2.06 -18.44 7.55
N LYS A 50 1.90 -18.85 8.82
CA LYS A 50 1.22 -18.05 9.86
C LYS A 50 1.81 -16.64 10.00
N LYS A 51 3.14 -16.49 9.89
CA LYS A 51 3.79 -15.18 10.01
C LYS A 51 3.41 -14.26 8.85
N TRP A 52 3.40 -14.79 7.63
CA TRP A 52 2.97 -14.03 6.46
C TRP A 52 1.49 -13.64 6.55
N ALA A 53 0.62 -14.58 6.92
CA ALA A 53 -0.82 -14.32 7.05
C ALA A 53 -1.10 -13.25 8.11
N GLN A 54 -0.40 -13.30 9.24
CA GLN A 54 -0.48 -12.31 10.31
C GLN A 54 0.02 -10.93 9.83
N ALA A 55 1.19 -10.85 9.21
CA ALA A 55 1.72 -9.60 8.67
C ALA A 55 0.80 -8.97 7.61
N SER A 56 0.20 -9.82 6.75
CA SER A 56 -0.77 -9.40 5.75
C SER A 56 -2.03 -8.83 6.38
N LEU A 57 -2.57 -9.51 7.39
CA LEU A 57 -3.73 -9.05 8.14
C LEU A 57 -3.46 -7.70 8.82
N PHE A 58 -2.30 -7.55 9.46
CA PHE A 58 -1.91 -6.29 10.11
C PHE A 58 -1.76 -5.13 9.13
N THR A 59 -1.20 -5.40 7.95
CA THR A 59 -1.11 -4.42 6.87
C THR A 59 -2.51 -3.94 6.45
N LEU A 60 -3.43 -4.88 6.22
CA LEU A 60 -4.82 -4.57 5.85
C LEU A 60 -5.56 -3.79 6.96
N LEU A 61 -5.37 -4.17 8.22
CA LEU A 61 -5.92 -3.45 9.36
C LEU A 61 -5.33 -2.04 9.47
N GLY A 62 -4.04 -1.86 9.20
CA GLY A 62 -3.39 -0.56 9.17
C GLY A 62 -4.02 0.39 8.15
N PHE A 63 -4.25 -0.09 6.93
CA PHE A 63 -5.00 0.67 5.92
C PHE A 63 -6.45 0.94 6.35
N THR A 64 -7.11 -0.03 6.99
CA THR A 64 -8.48 0.15 7.50
C THR A 64 -8.55 1.26 8.54
N VAL A 65 -7.58 1.32 9.46
CA VAL A 65 -7.49 2.41 10.45
C VAL A 65 -7.31 3.76 9.77
N TYR A 66 -6.51 3.83 8.71
CA TYR A 66 -6.40 5.06 7.94
C TYR A 66 -7.76 5.48 7.33
N ASP A 67 -8.41 4.59 6.60
CA ASP A 67 -9.66 4.89 5.89
C ASP A 67 -10.82 5.25 6.83
N VAL A 68 -10.92 4.57 7.98
CA VAL A 68 -12.02 4.73 8.94
C VAL A 68 -11.77 5.85 9.95
N VAL A 69 -10.53 6.00 10.42
CA VAL A 69 -10.22 6.88 11.56
C VAL A 69 -9.46 8.12 11.12
N ILE A 70 -8.32 7.94 10.46
CA ILE A 70 -7.40 9.05 10.18
C ILE A 70 -7.94 9.97 9.09
N ARG A 71 -8.40 9.39 7.98
CA ARG A 71 -8.86 10.14 6.81
C ARG A 71 -10.02 11.11 7.12
N PRO A 72 -11.06 10.73 7.90
CA PRO A 72 -12.10 11.70 8.28
C PRO A 72 -11.60 12.82 9.20
N MET A 73 -10.59 12.54 10.03
CA MET A 73 -10.03 13.49 11.00
C MET A 73 -9.05 14.47 10.37
N VAL A 74 -8.23 14.00 9.43
CA VAL A 74 -7.15 14.77 8.81
C VAL A 74 -7.59 15.27 7.44
N ARG A 75 -8.17 16.47 7.39
CA ARG A 75 -8.53 17.14 6.13
C ARG A 75 -7.39 18.05 5.69
N ILE A 76 -6.51 17.53 4.86
CA ILE A 76 -5.41 18.31 4.28
C ILE A 76 -5.93 19.00 3.04
N GLN A 77 -5.93 20.32 3.07
CA GLN A 77 -6.20 21.17 1.91
C GLN A 77 -4.94 21.98 1.66
N MET A 78 -4.29 21.75 0.53
CA MET A 78 -3.11 22.50 0.11
C MET A 78 -3.39 23.17 -1.22
N GLU A 79 -2.75 24.31 -1.46
CA GLU A 79 -2.86 25.02 -2.74
C GLU A 79 -2.29 24.17 -3.87
N ASN A 80 -1.15 23.51 -3.63
CA ASN A 80 -0.54 22.59 -4.57
C ASN A 80 -1.16 21.19 -4.45
N LYS A 81 -1.87 20.74 -5.48
CA LYS A 81 -2.56 19.44 -5.51
C LYS A 81 -1.62 18.23 -5.53
N ASP A 82 -0.44 18.35 -6.15
CA ASP A 82 0.55 17.26 -6.11
C ASP A 82 1.08 17.07 -4.69
N LEU A 83 1.31 18.17 -3.96
CA LEU A 83 1.72 18.11 -2.56
C LEU A 83 0.61 17.57 -1.65
N GLU A 84 -0.64 17.97 -1.90
CA GLU A 84 -1.81 17.42 -1.17
C GLU A 84 -1.88 15.88 -1.31
N VAL A 85 -1.70 15.36 -2.53
CA VAL A 85 -1.67 13.92 -2.80
C VAL A 85 -0.48 13.26 -2.11
N ALA A 86 0.73 13.81 -2.27
CA ALA A 86 1.94 13.27 -1.65
C ALA A 86 1.84 13.16 -0.11
N VAL A 87 1.30 14.20 0.54
CA VAL A 87 1.14 14.22 2.00
C VAL A 87 0.06 13.24 2.45
N ASN A 88 -1.07 13.16 1.73
CA ASN A 88 -2.12 12.18 2.05
C ASN A 88 -1.60 10.74 1.90
N ASN A 89 -0.84 10.44 0.85
CA ASN A 89 -0.22 9.13 0.64
C ASN A 89 0.82 8.83 1.73
N ALA A 90 1.65 9.79 2.09
CA ALA A 90 2.61 9.66 3.19
C ALA A 90 1.92 9.33 4.52
N ILE A 91 0.81 10.00 4.85
CA ILE A 91 0.04 9.74 6.09
C ILE A 91 -0.62 8.36 6.04
N ASN A 92 -1.17 7.97 4.90
CA ASN A 92 -1.77 6.65 4.71
C ASN A 92 -0.76 5.54 4.99
N VAL A 93 0.39 5.57 4.31
CA VAL A 93 1.45 4.58 4.46
C VAL A 93 2.03 4.60 5.87
N SER A 94 2.27 5.79 6.45
CA SER A 94 2.75 5.92 7.83
C SER A 94 1.78 5.32 8.85
N THR A 95 0.47 5.56 8.68
CA THR A 95 -0.57 4.99 9.53
C THR A 95 -0.54 3.47 9.45
N MET A 96 -0.48 2.93 8.23
CA MET A 96 -0.41 1.50 8.01
C MET A 96 0.81 0.87 8.71
N LEU A 97 1.99 1.47 8.57
CA LEU A 97 3.22 0.97 9.19
C LEU A 97 3.15 0.99 10.72
N ILE A 98 2.69 2.11 11.31
CA ILE A 98 2.58 2.27 12.76
C ILE A 98 1.58 1.27 13.35
N VAL A 99 0.40 1.14 12.72
CA VAL A 99 -0.64 0.19 13.18
C VAL A 99 -0.16 -1.24 13.05
N ALA A 100 0.45 -1.60 11.91
CA ALA A 100 0.95 -2.96 11.70
C ALA A 100 2.01 -3.33 12.74
N ARG A 101 2.95 -2.42 13.03
CA ARG A 101 3.99 -2.61 14.06
C ARG A 101 3.41 -2.68 15.47
N GLY A 102 2.41 -1.84 15.77
CA GLY A 102 1.70 -1.85 17.05
C GLY A 102 1.00 -3.19 17.30
N LEU A 103 0.28 -3.71 16.29
CA LEU A 103 -0.40 -5.00 16.37
C LEU A 103 0.57 -6.17 16.49
N GLU A 104 1.68 -6.14 15.76
CA GLU A 104 2.76 -7.12 15.89
C GLU A 104 3.31 -7.14 17.32
N SER A 105 3.61 -5.96 17.87
CA SER A 105 4.08 -5.89 19.24
C SER A 105 3.07 -6.37 20.27
N LEU A 106 1.78 -6.13 20.07
CA LEU A 106 0.75 -6.61 21.00
C LEU A 106 0.71 -8.15 21.01
N MET A 107 0.93 -8.79 19.86
CA MET A 107 1.00 -10.25 19.77
C MET A 107 2.29 -10.82 20.39
N ASP A 108 3.38 -10.06 20.37
CA ASP A 108 4.67 -10.45 20.97
C ASP A 108 4.77 -10.10 22.47
N GLY A 109 3.63 -9.90 23.15
CA GLY A 109 3.58 -9.64 24.59
C GLY A 109 3.90 -8.20 25.00
N GLY A 110 3.74 -7.24 24.09
CA GLY A 110 3.84 -5.80 24.37
C GLY A 110 5.26 -5.25 24.40
N GLN A 111 6.28 -6.02 24.03
CA GLN A 111 7.64 -5.51 23.92
C GLN A 111 7.85 -4.78 22.59
N THR A 112 7.26 -3.60 22.42
CA THR A 112 7.46 -2.83 21.19
C THR A 112 8.86 -2.26 21.17
N LYS A 113 9.69 -2.70 20.24
CA LYS A 113 10.87 -1.95 19.86
C LYS A 113 10.56 -1.24 18.56
N PHE A 114 10.14 0.02 18.68
CA PHE A 114 10.33 1.01 17.61
C PHE A 114 11.82 1.28 17.50
N ASP A 115 12.58 0.28 17.10
CA ASP A 115 14.02 0.39 16.97
C ASP A 115 14.38 1.31 15.80
N GLU A 116 15.61 1.82 15.85
CA GLU A 116 16.11 2.77 14.87
C GLU A 116 16.04 2.20 13.44
N GLN A 117 16.30 0.90 13.28
CA GLN A 117 16.26 0.23 11.98
C GLN A 117 14.84 0.24 11.38
N TRP A 118 13.82 -0.06 12.19
CA TRP A 118 12.42 0.01 11.77
C TRP A 118 11.99 1.45 11.45
N ILE A 119 12.38 2.42 12.28
CA ILE A 119 12.06 3.84 12.05
C ILE A 119 12.66 4.31 10.73
N GLN A 120 13.95 4.04 10.50
CA GLN A 120 14.64 4.39 9.26
C GLN A 120 14.00 3.73 8.04
N SER A 121 13.72 2.42 8.12
CA SER A 121 13.08 1.69 7.01
C SER A 121 11.68 2.23 6.68
N SER A 122 10.92 2.61 7.71
CA SER A 122 9.60 3.22 7.55
C SER A 122 9.69 4.60 6.92
N LEU A 123 10.62 5.44 7.39
CA LEU A 123 10.87 6.76 6.83
C LEU A 123 11.25 6.68 5.36
N TYR A 124 12.13 5.76 4.99
CA TYR A 124 12.55 5.57 3.60
C TYR A 124 11.41 5.11 2.70
N THR A 125 10.54 4.24 3.21
CA THR A 125 9.31 3.82 2.50
C THR A 125 8.42 5.03 2.21
N VAL A 126 8.18 5.87 3.22
CA VAL A 126 7.35 7.09 3.09
C VAL A 126 7.98 8.07 2.10
N LEU A 127 9.29 8.33 2.21
CA LEU A 127 10.02 9.18 1.26
C LEU A 127 9.95 8.63 -0.17
N GLY A 128 9.95 7.30 -0.33
CA GLY A 128 9.79 6.66 -1.63
C GLY A 128 8.43 6.94 -2.29
N PHE A 129 7.34 6.92 -1.51
CA PHE A 129 6.02 7.33 -2.02
C PHE A 129 5.99 8.83 -2.35
N MET A 130 6.54 9.68 -1.48
CA MET A 130 6.60 11.12 -1.77
C MET A 130 7.43 11.44 -3.01
N ALA A 131 8.55 10.75 -3.22
CA ALA A 131 9.38 10.91 -4.41
C ALA A 131 8.60 10.57 -5.69
N TYR A 132 7.76 9.53 -5.64
CA TYR A 132 6.87 9.23 -6.75
C TYR A 132 5.91 10.38 -7.04
N ASP A 133 5.17 10.83 -6.04
CA ASP A 133 4.11 11.83 -6.22
C ASP A 133 4.65 13.19 -6.67
N LEU A 134 5.81 13.60 -6.15
CA LEU A 134 6.39 14.92 -6.43
C LEU A 134 7.27 14.96 -7.69
N VAL A 135 7.90 13.83 -8.02
CA VAL A 135 8.94 13.75 -9.07
C VAL A 135 8.54 12.75 -10.15
N THR A 136 8.48 11.45 -9.84
CA THR A 136 8.42 10.41 -10.87
C THR A 136 7.12 10.42 -11.68
N LYS A 137 5.98 10.73 -11.05
CA LYS A 137 4.66 10.73 -11.71
C LYS A 137 4.63 11.61 -12.98
N LYS A 138 5.41 12.69 -13.01
CA LYS A 138 5.52 13.62 -14.15
C LYS A 138 6.22 13.02 -15.37
N PHE A 139 6.95 11.92 -15.17
CA PHE A 139 7.70 11.22 -16.22
C PHE A 139 7.04 9.90 -16.65
N VAL A 140 5.91 9.52 -16.03
CA VAL A 140 5.16 8.33 -16.45
C VAL A 140 4.56 8.60 -17.83
N PRO A 141 4.90 7.79 -18.86
CA PRO A 141 4.39 8.02 -20.19
C PRO A 141 2.88 7.80 -20.25
N GLU A 142 2.21 8.54 -21.14
CA GLU A 142 0.81 8.25 -21.47
C GLU A 142 0.72 6.88 -22.15
N VAL A 143 -0.04 5.98 -21.55
CA VAL A 143 -0.35 4.65 -22.07
C VAL A 143 -1.84 4.54 -22.36
N GLN A 144 -2.27 3.52 -23.11
CA GLN A 144 -3.70 3.30 -23.34
C GLN A 144 -4.46 3.23 -22.00
N GLU A 145 -5.64 3.82 -21.96
CA GLU A 145 -6.46 3.98 -20.75
C GLU A 145 -6.61 2.68 -19.94
N LYS A 146 -6.76 1.55 -20.64
CA LYS A 146 -6.85 0.19 -20.07
C LYS A 146 -5.66 -0.21 -19.17
N TYR A 147 -4.47 0.33 -19.43
CA TYR A 147 -3.23 -0.02 -18.71
C TYR A 147 -2.72 1.11 -17.82
N ARG A 148 -3.30 2.31 -17.91
CA ARG A 148 -2.84 3.50 -17.21
C ARG A 148 -2.69 3.27 -15.71
N ILE A 149 -3.70 2.65 -15.09
CA ILE A 149 -3.74 2.40 -13.65
C ILE A 149 -2.65 1.40 -13.24
N ALA A 150 -2.54 0.29 -13.97
CA ALA A 150 -1.51 -0.73 -13.72
C ALA A 150 -0.09 -0.17 -13.86
N VAL A 151 0.17 0.63 -14.90
CA VAL A 151 1.49 1.27 -15.11
C VAL A 151 1.78 2.28 -14.01
N ASN A 152 0.82 3.13 -13.66
CA ASN A 152 0.97 4.13 -12.60
C ASN A 152 1.27 3.46 -11.25
N THR A 153 0.49 2.44 -10.87
CA THR A 153 0.74 1.65 -9.65
C THR A 153 2.14 1.00 -9.71
N ALA A 154 2.50 0.38 -10.83
CA ALA A 154 3.80 -0.27 -10.96
C ALA A 154 4.97 0.72 -10.79
N VAL A 155 4.89 1.90 -11.42
CA VAL A 155 5.95 2.93 -11.31
C VAL A 155 5.99 3.53 -9.89
N GLN A 156 4.85 3.71 -9.23
CA GLN A 156 4.79 4.15 -7.83
C GLN A 156 5.54 3.23 -6.90
N PHE A 157 5.21 1.94 -6.92
CA PHE A 157 5.88 0.96 -6.05
C PHE A 157 7.33 0.72 -6.46
N ALA A 158 7.65 0.74 -7.76
CA ALA A 158 9.04 0.65 -8.23
C ALA A 158 9.87 1.83 -7.73
N THR A 159 9.34 3.06 -7.80
CA THR A 159 10.00 4.26 -7.25
C THR A 159 10.22 4.11 -5.76
N MET A 160 9.19 3.70 -5.03
CA MET A 160 9.29 3.49 -3.59
C MET A 160 10.38 2.48 -3.23
N PHE A 161 10.45 1.34 -3.93
CA PHE A 161 11.49 0.35 -3.71
C PHE A 161 12.89 0.86 -4.03
N LEU A 162 13.07 1.57 -5.15
CA LEU A 162 14.37 2.11 -5.55
C LEU A 162 14.87 3.17 -4.56
N VAL A 163 14.02 4.13 -4.19
CA VAL A 163 14.37 5.17 -3.22
C VAL A 163 14.69 4.55 -1.86
N SER A 164 13.86 3.62 -1.41
CA SER A 164 14.11 2.93 -0.13
C SER A 164 15.43 2.18 -0.15
N ARG A 165 15.77 1.52 -1.27
CA ARG A 165 17.01 0.77 -1.41
C ARG A 165 18.24 1.67 -1.46
N LEU A 166 18.16 2.80 -2.17
CA LEU A 166 19.22 3.81 -2.25
C LEU A 166 19.51 4.46 -0.89
N LEU A 167 18.46 4.77 -0.11
CA LEU A 167 18.62 5.38 1.21
C LEU A 167 19.22 4.43 2.26
N VAL A 168 19.07 3.12 2.08
CA VAL A 168 19.75 2.10 2.92
C VAL A 168 21.17 1.81 2.42
N ASP A 169 21.63 2.46 1.34
CA ASP A 169 22.93 2.23 0.72
C ASP A 169 23.17 0.75 0.35
N LYS A 170 22.14 0.10 -0.21
CA LYS A 170 22.23 -1.28 -0.68
C LYS A 170 22.29 -1.36 -2.19
N PRO A 171 22.98 -2.37 -2.76
CA PRO A 171 23.06 -2.55 -4.20
C PRO A 171 21.67 -2.77 -4.81
N LEU A 172 21.43 -2.11 -5.96
CA LEU A 172 20.21 -2.25 -6.76
C LEU A 172 20.19 -3.56 -7.56
N ASN A 173 21.35 -4.12 -7.86
CA ASN A 173 21.49 -5.38 -8.60
C ASN A 173 21.42 -6.64 -7.69
N ASP A 174 21.01 -6.48 -6.43
CA ASP A 174 20.73 -7.63 -5.57
C ASP A 174 19.54 -8.43 -6.14
N HIS A 175 19.84 -9.65 -6.61
CA HIS A 175 18.85 -10.54 -7.19
C HIS A 175 17.67 -10.83 -6.26
N ALA A 176 17.90 -10.95 -4.96
CA ALA A 176 16.81 -11.22 -4.01
C ALA A 176 15.83 -10.04 -3.93
N PHE A 177 16.37 -8.83 -3.89
CA PHE A 177 15.60 -7.59 -3.92
C PHE A 177 14.82 -7.42 -5.23
N LEU A 178 15.49 -7.56 -6.38
CA LEU A 178 14.82 -7.43 -7.68
C LEU A 178 13.69 -8.45 -7.83
N LYS A 179 13.92 -9.70 -7.38
CA LYS A 179 12.94 -10.78 -7.41
C LYS A 179 11.73 -10.47 -6.52
N SER A 180 11.94 -10.04 -5.27
CA SER A 180 10.84 -9.72 -4.36
C SER A 180 10.04 -8.49 -4.81
N SER A 181 10.72 -7.43 -5.27
CA SER A 181 10.05 -6.25 -5.85
C SER A 181 9.23 -6.63 -7.08
N ALA A 182 9.74 -7.47 -7.98
CA ALA A 182 8.99 -7.94 -9.15
C ALA A 182 7.70 -8.68 -8.75
N TYR A 183 7.72 -9.48 -7.69
CA TYR A 183 6.52 -10.18 -7.21
C TYR A 183 5.45 -9.24 -6.68
N VAL A 184 5.83 -8.21 -5.94
CA VAL A 184 4.89 -7.18 -5.49
C VAL A 184 4.28 -6.43 -6.67
N LEU A 185 5.10 -6.06 -7.66
CA LEU A 185 4.63 -5.39 -8.88
C LEU A 185 3.66 -6.25 -9.69
N VAL A 186 3.95 -7.55 -9.85
CA VAL A 186 3.02 -8.49 -10.49
C VAL A 186 1.73 -8.64 -9.70
N GLY A 187 1.80 -8.60 -8.36
CA GLY A 187 0.61 -8.62 -7.50
C GLY A 187 -0.30 -7.42 -7.73
N PHE A 188 0.26 -6.21 -7.79
CA PHE A 188 -0.52 -5.02 -8.14
C PHE A 188 -1.07 -5.06 -9.57
N ALA A 189 -0.25 -5.46 -10.55
CA ALA A 189 -0.70 -5.59 -11.93
C ALA A 189 -1.85 -6.61 -12.07
N SER A 190 -1.81 -7.69 -11.29
CA SER A 190 -2.85 -8.71 -11.26
C SER A 190 -4.17 -8.14 -10.72
N TYR A 191 -4.11 -7.29 -9.69
CA TYR A 191 -5.30 -6.56 -9.23
C TYR A 191 -5.85 -5.63 -10.33
N ASP A 192 -5.01 -4.70 -10.81
CA ASP A 192 -5.43 -3.63 -11.72
C ASP A 192 -5.94 -4.18 -13.06
N LEU A 193 -5.39 -5.30 -13.55
CA LEU A 193 -5.75 -5.86 -14.86
C LEU A 193 -6.87 -6.92 -14.81
N VAL A 194 -7.00 -7.64 -13.69
CA VAL A 194 -7.90 -8.79 -13.58
C VAL A 194 -8.99 -8.55 -12.53
N ILE A 195 -8.60 -8.34 -11.27
CA ILE A 195 -9.55 -8.32 -10.16
C ILE A 195 -10.46 -7.10 -10.22
N ALA A 196 -9.92 -5.91 -10.48
CA ALA A 196 -10.71 -4.68 -10.54
C ALA A 196 -11.83 -4.76 -11.61
N LYS A 197 -11.59 -5.47 -12.72
CA LYS A 197 -12.61 -5.72 -13.75
C LYS A 197 -13.70 -6.68 -13.29
N MET A 198 -13.33 -7.72 -12.52
CA MET A 198 -14.29 -8.71 -12.02
C MET A 198 -15.24 -8.12 -10.99
N ILE A 199 -14.77 -7.21 -10.15
CA ILE A 199 -15.58 -6.54 -9.11
C ILE A 199 -16.39 -5.35 -9.65
N GLY A 200 -16.24 -5.01 -10.94
CA GLY A 200 -17.02 -3.97 -11.59
C GLY A 200 -16.65 -2.54 -11.17
N GLU A 201 -15.43 -2.34 -10.67
CA GLU A 201 -14.91 -1.00 -10.35
C GLU A 201 -14.74 -0.19 -11.64
N LYS A 202 -15.59 0.82 -11.83
CA LYS A 202 -15.53 1.73 -12.98
C LYS A 202 -14.63 2.95 -12.73
N ASP A 203 -14.37 3.27 -11.47
CA ASP A 203 -13.54 4.41 -11.05
C ASP A 203 -12.55 3.96 -9.98
N ILE A 204 -11.43 3.34 -10.38
CA ILE A 204 -10.32 3.14 -9.45
C ILE A 204 -9.69 4.52 -9.25
N ARG A 205 -10.04 5.19 -8.15
CA ARG A 205 -9.33 6.41 -7.76
C ARG A 205 -7.90 6.02 -7.41
N VAL A 206 -6.98 6.40 -8.27
CA VAL A 206 -5.56 6.28 -8.00
C VAL A 206 -5.21 7.35 -6.96
N TYR A 207 -5.01 6.91 -5.72
CA TYR A 207 -4.34 7.72 -4.69
C TYR A 207 -2.86 7.83 -5.02
#